data_AF-A0AAJ2NSR4-F1
#
_entry.id   AF-A0AAJ2NSR4-F1
#
_cell.length_a   1.000
_cell.length_b   1.000
_cell.length_c   1.000
_cell.angle_alpha   90.00
_cell.angle_beta   90.00
_cell.angle_gamma   90.00
#
_symmetry.space_group_name_H-M   'P 1'
#
loop_
_entity.id
_entity.type
_entity.pdbx_description
1 polymer ?
#
loop_
_entity_poly.entity_id
_entity_poly.type
_entity_poly.pdbx_seq_one_letter_code
_entity_poly.pdbx_strand_id
1 'polypeptide(L)'
;LFNFKQLFSCHSPYEAFGIHQMLPGKFAIFVGGFPIVINGEVVGGVGVSGGNGEQDTAVGTAALTALQEYLASEGLDVITDADIKK
;
A
#
# COMPACT_ATOMS: atom_id res chain seq x y z
N LEU A 1 11.19 -16.93 -2.26
CA LEU A 1 9.82 -16.46 -1.90
C LEU A 1 9.94 -14.96 -1.69
N PHE A 2 9.42 -14.12 -2.59
CA PHE A 2 9.42 -12.67 -2.38
C PHE A 2 8.51 -12.35 -1.19
N ASN A 3 9.05 -11.73 -0.14
CA ASN A 3 8.25 -11.33 1.01
C ASN A 3 7.52 -10.02 0.66
N PHE A 4 6.25 -9.89 1.04
CA PHE A 4 5.44 -8.66 0.85
C PHE A 4 6.18 -7.40 1.30
N LYS A 5 7.00 -7.49 2.36
CA LYS A 5 7.82 -6.38 2.86
C LYS A 5 8.82 -5.84 1.82
N GLN A 6 9.38 -6.71 0.96
CA GLN A 6 10.33 -6.30 -0.08
C GLN A 6 9.64 -5.55 -1.24
N LEU A 7 8.35 -5.81 -1.48
CA LEU A 7 7.59 -5.12 -2.53
C LEU A 7 7.47 -3.62 -2.24
N PHE A 8 7.21 -3.28 -0.97
CA PHE A 8 7.03 -1.89 -0.54
C PHE A 8 8.35 -1.16 -0.24
N SER A 9 9.46 -1.89 -0.06
CA SER A 9 10.78 -1.35 0.32
C SER A 9 11.71 -1.07 -0.87
N CYS A 10 11.22 -1.12 -2.11
CA CYS A 10 12.05 -0.91 -3.29
C CYS A 10 12.53 0.56 -3.37
N HIS A 11 13.85 0.79 -3.39
CA HIS A 11 14.45 2.13 -3.32
C HIS A 11 14.72 2.72 -4.71
N SER A 12 14.80 1.88 -5.74
CA SER A 12 15.04 2.30 -7.12
C SER A 12 14.05 1.62 -8.08
N PRO A 13 13.46 2.34 -9.05
CA PRO A 13 12.51 1.76 -10.01
C PRO A 13 13.11 0.62 -10.86
N TYR A 14 14.43 0.50 -10.90
CA TYR A 14 15.13 -0.56 -11.63
C TYR A 14 15.25 -1.86 -10.83
N GLU A 15 15.19 -1.81 -9.49
CA GLU A 15 15.34 -3.00 -8.62
C GLU A 15 14.16 -3.98 -8.74
N ALA A 16 12.99 -3.49 -9.16
CA ALA A 16 11.79 -4.31 -9.39
C ALA A 16 11.44 -4.45 -10.89
N PHE A 17 12.38 -4.18 -11.80
CA PHE A 17 12.13 -4.35 -13.23
C PHE A 17 11.68 -5.79 -13.56
N GLY A 18 10.57 -5.92 -14.29
CA GLY A 18 10.01 -7.22 -14.66
C GLY A 18 9.09 -7.86 -13.62
N ILE A 19 8.83 -7.23 -12.46
CA ILE A 19 7.97 -7.83 -11.41
C ILE A 19 6.54 -8.13 -11.88
N HIS A 20 5.99 -7.32 -12.78
CA HIS A 20 4.69 -7.56 -13.42
C HIS A 20 4.62 -8.90 -14.19
N GLN A 21 5.77 -9.50 -14.55
CA GLN A 21 5.86 -10.79 -15.23
C GLN A 21 6.10 -11.97 -14.28
N MET A 22 6.51 -11.73 -13.02
CA MET A 22 6.88 -12.79 -12.07
C MET A 22 5.68 -13.60 -11.56
N LEU A 23 4.48 -13.02 -11.62
CA LEU A 23 3.21 -13.69 -11.31
C LEU A 23 2.18 -13.17 -12.31
N PRO A 24 1.73 -13.97 -13.30
CA PRO A 24 0.98 -13.50 -14.46
C PRO A 24 -0.17 -12.55 -14.09
N GLY A 25 0.05 -11.25 -14.30
CA GLY A 25 -0.92 -10.19 -14.04
C GLY A 25 -1.29 -9.94 -12.57
N LYS A 26 -0.57 -10.52 -11.60
CA LYS A 26 -0.87 -10.32 -10.16
C LYS A 26 -0.22 -9.06 -9.57
N PHE A 27 0.78 -8.50 -10.23
CA PHE A 27 1.43 -7.26 -9.81
C PHE A 27 1.11 -6.13 -10.80
N ALA A 28 0.50 -5.07 -10.28
CA ALA A 28 0.35 -3.80 -10.96
C ALA A 28 1.48 -2.85 -10.53
N ILE A 29 2.11 -2.16 -11.49
CA ILE A 29 3.23 -1.23 -11.26
C ILE A 29 2.77 0.20 -11.56
N PHE A 30 1.66 0.61 -10.93
CA PHE A 30 1.09 1.95 -11.07
C PHE A 30 0.68 2.47 -9.67
N VAL A 31 0.46 3.78 -9.58
CA VAL A 31 -0.07 4.42 -8.36
C VAL A 31 -1.45 3.83 -8.03
N GLY A 32 -1.75 3.68 -6.73
CA GLY A 32 -3.05 3.18 -6.26
C GLY A 32 -2.99 2.01 -5.27
N GLY A 33 -1.80 1.49 -4.96
CA GLY A 33 -1.61 0.47 -3.92
C GLY A 33 -1.05 1.06 -2.63
N PHE A 34 -1.71 0.82 -1.50
CA PHE A 34 -1.34 1.35 -0.18
C PHE A 34 -1.21 0.21 0.84
N PRO A 35 -0.07 0.07 1.53
CA PRO A 35 0.07 -0.91 2.60
C PRO A 35 -0.79 -0.53 3.81
N ILE A 36 -1.41 -1.52 4.46
CA ILE A 36 -2.10 -1.33 5.74
C ILE A 36 -1.10 -1.68 6.84
N VAL A 37 -0.73 -0.68 7.64
CA VAL A 37 0.21 -0.83 8.75
C VAL A 37 -0.50 -0.57 10.07
N ILE A 38 -0.52 -1.57 10.94
CA ILE A 38 -1.12 -1.50 12.28
C ILE A 38 -0.05 -1.80 13.31
N ASN A 39 0.12 -0.92 14.31
CA ASN A 39 1.15 -1.04 15.35
C ASN A 39 2.57 -1.29 14.78
N GLY A 40 2.88 -0.68 13.63
CA GLY A 40 4.16 -0.84 12.95
C GLY A 40 4.32 -2.14 12.14
N GLU A 41 3.31 -3.01 12.07
CA GLU A 41 3.33 -4.24 11.27
C GLU A 41 2.44 -4.11 10.02
N VAL A 42 2.95 -4.59 8.87
CA VAL A 42 2.18 -4.65 7.62
C VAL A 42 1.23 -5.85 7.69
N VAL A 43 -0.07 -5.58 7.82
CA VAL A 43 -1.10 -6.63 7.95
C VAL A 43 -1.84 -6.91 6.63
N GLY A 44 -1.63 -6.06 5.62
CA GLY A 44 -2.28 -6.21 4.31
C GLY A 44 -2.05 -5.01 3.41
N GLY A 45 -2.93 -4.81 2.44
CA GLY A 45 -2.91 -3.66 1.55
C GLY A 45 -4.27 -3.41 0.89
N VAL A 46 -4.50 -2.16 0.51
CA VAL A 46 -5.67 -1.71 -0.25
C VAL A 46 -5.22 -1.24 -1.64
N GLY A 47 -5.99 -1.58 -2.66
CA GLY A 47 -5.76 -1.17 -4.04
C GLY A 47 -6.94 -0.39 -4.58
N VAL A 48 -6.68 0.78 -5.15
CA VAL A 48 -7.66 1.64 -5.82
C VAL A 48 -7.22 1.84 -7.26
N SER A 49 -8.18 1.76 -8.19
CA SER A 49 -7.94 2.05 -9.60
C SER A 49 -9.25 2.49 -10.26
N GLY A 50 -9.16 3.51 -11.11
CA GLY A 50 -10.27 3.95 -11.97
C GLY A 50 -10.24 5.44 -12.29
N GLY A 51 -9.58 6.25 -11.47
CA GLY A 51 -9.35 7.67 -11.73
C GLY A 51 -7.95 7.93 -12.32
N ASN A 52 -7.48 9.16 -12.15
CA ASN A 52 -6.05 9.48 -12.27
C ASN A 52 -5.30 9.11 -10.97
N GLY A 53 -3.96 9.12 -11.00
CA GLY A 53 -3.16 8.72 -9.85
C GLY A 53 -3.37 9.54 -8.57
N GLU A 54 -3.71 10.83 -8.69
CA GLU A 54 -4.03 11.69 -7.53
C GLU A 54 -5.38 11.30 -6.92
N GLN A 55 -6.37 10.98 -7.76
CA GLN A 55 -7.68 10.52 -7.32
C GLN A 55 -7.60 9.15 -6.64
N ASP A 56 -6.86 8.21 -7.24
CA ASP A 56 -6.64 6.88 -6.64
C ASP A 56 -5.90 7.00 -5.29
N THR A 57 -4.97 7.95 -5.18
CA THR A 57 -4.31 8.29 -3.91
C THR A 57 -5.26 8.87 -2.89
N ALA A 58 -6.10 9.84 -3.25
CA ALA A 58 -7.06 10.44 -2.33
C ALA A 58 -8.05 9.40 -1.77
N VAL A 59 -8.54 8.49 -2.62
CA VAL A 59 -9.44 7.40 -2.20
C VAL A 59 -8.71 6.39 -1.32
N GLY A 60 -7.47 6.02 -1.66
CA GLY A 60 -6.64 5.12 -0.85
C GLY A 60 -6.39 5.65 0.55
N THR A 61 -5.99 6.92 0.67
CA THR A 61 -5.79 7.60 1.96
C THR A 61 -7.10 7.67 2.75
N ALA A 62 -8.22 8.00 2.10
CA ALA A 62 -9.53 8.02 2.77
C ALA A 62 -9.92 6.65 3.34
N ALA A 63 -9.61 5.56 2.63
CA ALA A 63 -9.84 4.20 3.12
C ALA A 63 -8.98 3.88 4.37
N LEU A 64 -7.71 4.31 4.40
CA LEU A 64 -6.85 4.14 5.57
C LEU A 64 -7.34 4.97 6.76
N THR A 65 -7.79 6.21 6.54
CA THR A 65 -8.37 7.06 7.60
C THR A 65 -9.63 6.42 8.20
N ALA A 66 -10.54 5.90 7.36
CA ALA A 66 -11.72 5.21 7.85
C ALA A 66 -11.37 3.97 8.69
N LEU A 67 -10.32 3.24 8.31
CA LEU A 67 -9.81 2.11 9.09
C LEU A 67 -9.24 2.55 10.44
N GLN A 68 -8.47 3.65 10.46
CA GLN A 68 -7.94 4.24 11.68
C GLN A 68 -9.07 4.62 12.65
N GLU A 69 -10.12 5.29 12.16
CA GLU A 69 -11.28 5.67 12.97
C GLU A 69 -12.02 4.44 13.53
N TYR A 70 -12.20 3.40 12.71
CA TYR A 70 -12.85 2.16 13.13
C TYR A 70 -12.07 1.46 14.27
N LEU A 71 -10.74 1.42 14.16
CA LEU A 71 -9.86 0.76 15.12
C LEU A 71 -9.44 1.65 16.31
N ALA A 72 -9.79 2.94 16.29
CA ALA A 72 -9.49 3.88 17.38
C ALA A 72 -10.07 3.41 18.72
N SER A 73 -11.23 2.74 18.69
CA SER A 73 -11.88 2.18 19.89
C SER A 73 -11.09 1.01 20.53
N GLU A 74 -10.24 0.34 19.77
CA GLU A 74 -9.41 -0.79 20.20
C GLU A 74 -7.99 -0.33 20.61
N GLY A 75 -7.68 0.96 20.48
CA GLY A 75 -6.38 1.52 20.83
C GLY A 75 -5.25 1.11 19.88
N LEU A 76 -5.58 0.68 18.66
CA LEU A 76 -4.60 0.29 17.64
C LEU A 76 -4.15 1.51 16.84
N ASP A 77 -2.85 1.63 16.61
CA ASP A 77 -2.27 2.69 15.78
C ASP A 77 -2.25 2.26 14.31
N VAL A 78 -2.90 3.02 13.44
CA VAL A 78 -2.97 2.75 12.00
C VAL A 78 -2.28 3.88 11.26
N ILE A 79 -1.29 3.55 10.43
CA ILE A 79 -0.61 4.55 9.58
C ILE A 79 -1.49 4.87 8.38
N THR A 80 -1.75 6.15 8.15
CA THR A 80 -2.60 6.65 7.06
C THR A 80 -1.82 7.29 5.91
N ASP A 81 -0.49 7.36 6.03
CA ASP A 81 0.37 7.90 4.99
C ASP A 81 0.44 6.98 3.76
N ALA A 82 0.30 7.58 2.58
CA ALA A 82 0.46 6.89 1.31
C ALA A 82 1.91 6.47 1.02
N ASP A 83 2.88 7.13 1.66
CA ASP A 83 4.30 6.79 1.59
C ASP A 83 4.84 6.51 2.99
N ILE A 84 5.05 5.22 3.27
CA ILE A 84 5.57 4.74 4.57
C ILE A 84 7.11 4.63 4.59
N LYS A 85 7.81 5.13 3.56
CA LYS A 85 9.27 5.09 3.50
C LYS A 85 9.85 6.17 4.43
N LYS A 86 10.39 5.74 5.58
CA LYS A 86 11.38 6.47 6.36
C LYS A 86 12.71 5.74 6.34
#